data_AF-A0A359AW12-F1
#
_entry.id   AF-A0A359AW12-F1
#
_cell.length_a   1.000
_cell.length_b   1.000
_cell.length_c   1.000
_cell.angle_alpha   90.00
_cell.angle_beta   90.00
_cell.angle_gamma   90.00
#
_symmetry.space_group_name_H-M   'P 1'
#
loop_
_entity.id
_entity.type
_entity.pdbx_description
1 polymer ?
#
loop_
_entity_poly.entity_id
_entity_poly.type
_entity_poly.pdbx_seq_one_letter_code
_entity_poly.pdbx_strand_id
1 'polypeptide(L)'
;MDRKIFRLAIPNIISNITVPLIGLANIGIAGHLDSAKYIGAMSLGVTIFNMIYWNFSFLRMSTSGFTSQALGARNLTEATSVLLRSVIVSVSLGVLIILLQYPIGQFAFRFILSGEEIKGYVEAYFRICVWGSPAVLTMYAFNGWFIGMQNAKTPMFIAIFNNILNIGLNFTFVFGLGMNIEGIA
;
A
#
# COMPACT_ATOMS: atom_id res chain seq x y z
N MET A 1 28.66 -16.99 -9.21
CA MET A 1 27.32 -16.54 -8.78
C MET A 1 27.44 -15.10 -8.30
N ASP A 2 26.89 -14.15 -9.06
CA ASP A 2 27.37 -12.76 -9.07
C ASP A 2 26.95 -11.91 -7.87
N ARG A 3 27.91 -11.22 -7.23
CA ARG A 3 27.68 -10.19 -6.20
C ARG A 3 26.64 -9.13 -6.61
N LYS A 4 26.49 -8.89 -7.92
CA LYS A 4 25.49 -7.96 -8.48
C LYS A 4 24.04 -8.44 -8.26
N ILE A 5 23.80 -9.75 -8.31
CA ILE A 5 22.48 -10.34 -8.07
C ILE A 5 22.10 -10.15 -6.59
N PHE A 6 23.00 -10.49 -5.66
CA PHE A 6 22.75 -10.32 -4.22
C PHE A 6 22.50 -8.86 -3.80
N ARG A 7 23.17 -7.90 -4.46
CA ARG A 7 22.97 -6.47 -4.20
C ARG A 7 21.55 -5.98 -4.53
N LEU A 8 20.84 -6.67 -5.41
CA LEU A 8 19.45 -6.38 -5.76
C LEU A 8 18.47 -7.31 -5.05
N ALA A 9 18.82 -8.59 -4.92
CA ALA A 9 17.95 -9.61 -4.34
C ALA A 9 17.73 -9.36 -2.84
N ILE A 10 18.78 -9.10 -2.05
CA ILE A 10 18.64 -8.94 -0.59
C ILE A 10 17.71 -7.76 -0.25
N PRO A 11 17.89 -6.54 -0.77
CA PRO A 11 16.99 -5.43 -0.45
C PRO A 11 15.55 -5.67 -0.93
N ASN A 12 15.37 -6.33 -2.09
CA ASN A 12 14.04 -6.69 -2.56
C ASN A 12 13.36 -7.72 -1.64
N ILE A 13 14.09 -8.75 -1.20
CA ILE A 13 13.57 -9.75 -0.25
C ILE A 13 13.12 -9.05 1.03
N ILE A 14 13.96 -8.18 1.60
CA ILE A 14 13.63 -7.42 2.82
C ILE A 14 12.37 -6.58 2.59
N SER A 15 12.31 -5.81 1.50
CA SER A 15 11.15 -4.95 1.18
C SER A 15 9.84 -5.73 1.05
N ASN A 16 9.88 -6.93 0.45
CA ASN A 16 8.69 -7.74 0.24
C ASN A 16 8.27 -8.49 1.52
N ILE A 17 9.21 -8.84 2.40
CA ILE A 17 8.92 -9.45 3.71
C ILE A 17 8.28 -8.42 4.67
N THR A 18 8.52 -7.13 4.50
CA THR A 18 7.89 -6.09 5.34
C THR A 18 6.36 -6.12 5.28
N VAL A 19 5.76 -6.45 4.13
CA VAL A 19 4.30 -6.50 3.97
C VAL A 19 3.62 -7.52 4.90
N PRO A 20 4.00 -8.82 4.91
CA PRO A 20 3.43 -9.78 5.85
C PRO A 20 3.80 -9.47 7.30
N LEU A 21 4.98 -8.89 7.58
CA LEU A 21 5.37 -8.49 8.93
C LEU A 21 4.45 -7.39 9.52
N ILE A 22 4.08 -6.40 8.70
CA ILE A 22 3.05 -5.39 9.08
C ILE A 22 1.74 -6.09 9.43
N GLY A 23 1.30 -7.04 8.58
CA GLY A 23 0.07 -7.79 8.83
C GLY A 23 0.08 -8.51 10.17
N LEU A 24 1.19 -9.18 10.50
CA LEU A 24 1.36 -9.87 11.79
C LEU A 24 1.37 -8.89 12.97
N ALA A 25 2.04 -7.74 12.84
CA ALA A 25 2.04 -6.72 13.89
C ALA A 25 0.63 -6.16 14.13
N ASN A 26 -0.12 -5.87 13.07
CA ASN A 26 -1.50 -5.40 13.16
C ASN A 26 -2.42 -6.44 13.80
N ILE A 27 -2.28 -7.73 13.46
CA ILE A 27 -3.02 -8.81 14.11
C ILE A 27 -2.67 -8.90 15.60
N GLY A 28 -1.38 -8.77 15.96
CA GLY A 28 -0.94 -8.78 17.36
C GLY A 28 -1.51 -7.63 18.19
N ILE A 29 -1.49 -6.41 17.65
CA ILE A 29 -2.08 -5.22 18.30
C ILE A 29 -3.61 -5.37 18.37
N ALA A 30 -4.25 -5.75 17.28
CA ALA A 30 -5.69 -5.90 17.20
C ALA A 30 -6.22 -7.01 18.12
N GLY A 31 -5.42 -8.07 18.35
CA GLY A 31 -5.75 -9.15 19.29
C GLY A 31 -5.83 -8.72 20.76
N HIS A 32 -5.34 -7.53 21.11
CA HIS A 32 -5.49 -6.92 22.43
C HIS A 32 -6.73 -6.01 22.54
N LEU A 33 -7.50 -5.82 21.46
CA LEU A 33 -8.75 -5.07 21.46
C LEU A 33 -9.90 -5.98 21.93
N ASP A 34 -10.70 -5.49 22.88
CA ASP A 34 -11.78 -6.23 23.57
C ASP A 34 -12.97 -6.69 22.69
N SER A 35 -12.89 -6.57 21.35
CA SER A 35 -13.95 -7.08 20.47
C SER A 35 -13.44 -7.60 19.12
N ALA A 36 -13.61 -8.91 18.89
CA ALA A 36 -13.35 -9.58 17.62
C ALA A 36 -14.10 -8.95 16.42
N LYS A 37 -15.20 -8.22 16.67
CA LYS A 37 -15.97 -7.50 15.64
C LYS A 37 -15.13 -6.45 14.92
N TYR A 38 -14.23 -5.79 15.64
CA TYR A 38 -13.39 -4.73 15.07
C TYR A 38 -12.29 -5.26 14.15
N ILE A 39 -11.66 -6.36 14.54
CA ILE A 39 -10.66 -7.07 13.74
C ILE A 39 -11.30 -7.58 12.44
N GLY A 40 -12.52 -8.14 12.54
CA GLY A 40 -13.28 -8.59 11.39
C GLY A 40 -13.59 -7.46 10.41
N ALA A 41 -14.05 -6.30 10.91
CA ALA A 41 -14.35 -5.14 10.06
C ALA A 41 -13.11 -4.64 9.31
N MET A 42 -11.98 -4.49 10.00
CA MET A 42 -10.71 -4.05 9.41
C MET A 42 -10.22 -5.03 8.35
N SER A 43 -10.25 -6.33 8.63
CA SER A 43 -9.82 -7.37 7.67
C SER A 43 -10.64 -7.30 6.37
N LEU A 44 -11.95 -7.10 6.48
CA LEU A 44 -12.82 -6.89 5.33
C LEU A 44 -12.46 -5.61 4.57
N GLY A 45 -12.24 -4.50 5.29
CA GLY A 45 -11.82 -3.23 4.69
C GLY A 45 -10.50 -3.31 3.94
N VAL A 46 -9.47 -3.91 4.55
CA VAL A 46 -8.16 -4.17 3.92
C VAL A 46 -8.33 -5.06 2.68
N THR A 47 -9.21 -6.05 2.73
CA THR A 47 -9.49 -6.94 1.59
C THR A 47 -10.06 -6.16 0.40
N ILE A 48 -10.99 -5.22 0.63
CA ILE A 48 -11.51 -4.34 -0.42
C ILE A 48 -10.37 -3.59 -1.11
N PHE A 49 -9.51 -2.93 -0.33
CA PHE A 49 -8.41 -2.16 -0.90
C PHE A 49 -7.37 -3.03 -1.59
N ASN A 50 -7.08 -4.22 -1.07
CA ASN A 50 -6.21 -5.17 -1.77
C ASN A 50 -6.77 -5.55 -3.14
N MET A 51 -8.07 -5.83 -3.24
CA MET A 51 -8.70 -6.11 -4.54
C MET A 51 -8.61 -4.90 -5.48
N ILE A 52 -8.89 -3.70 -5.00
CA ILE A 52 -8.81 -2.48 -5.81
C ILE A 52 -7.37 -2.25 -6.30
N TYR A 53 -6.40 -2.20 -5.38
CA TYR A 53 -5.02 -1.85 -5.68
C TYR A 53 -4.29 -2.91 -6.50
N TRP A 54 -4.67 -4.18 -6.40
CA TRP A 54 -4.07 -5.24 -7.23
C TRP A 54 -4.23 -4.98 -8.74
N ASN A 55 -5.36 -4.40 -9.14
CA ASN A 55 -5.64 -4.02 -10.53
C ASN A 55 -4.67 -2.95 -11.04
N PHE A 56 -4.07 -2.16 -10.15
CA PHE A 56 -3.13 -1.08 -10.50
C PHE A 56 -1.65 -1.47 -10.35
N SER A 57 -1.37 -2.75 -10.08
CA SER A 57 0.00 -3.28 -9.97
C SER A 57 0.82 -3.11 -11.27
N PHE A 58 0.14 -2.95 -12.42
CA PHE A 58 0.78 -2.63 -13.69
C PHE A 58 1.61 -1.33 -13.62
N LEU A 59 1.22 -0.35 -12.80
CA LEU A 59 1.99 0.89 -12.63
C LEU A 59 3.43 0.59 -12.22
N ARG A 60 3.63 -0.38 -11.33
CA ARG A 60 4.96 -0.81 -10.90
C ARG A 60 5.71 -1.50 -12.04
N MET A 61 5.06 -2.46 -12.71
CA MET A 61 5.70 -3.28 -13.75
C MET A 61 6.05 -2.46 -15.00
N SER A 62 5.12 -1.65 -15.51
CA SER A 62 5.33 -0.79 -16.68
C SER A 62 6.39 0.28 -16.42
N THR A 63 6.34 0.94 -15.26
CA THR A 63 7.35 1.96 -14.89
C THR A 63 8.74 1.35 -14.80
N SER A 64 8.89 0.18 -14.17
CA SER A 64 10.16 -0.53 -14.10
C SER A 64 10.69 -0.89 -15.50
N GLY A 65 9.82 -1.43 -16.36
CA GLY A 65 10.16 -1.78 -17.74
C GLY A 65 10.72 -0.59 -18.53
N PHE A 66 9.95 0.50 -18.65
CA PHE A 66 10.39 1.68 -19.40
C PHE A 66 11.61 2.36 -18.78
N THR A 67 11.68 2.44 -17.45
CA THR A 67 12.85 3.02 -16.76
C THR A 67 14.11 2.20 -17.01
N SER A 68 14.01 0.86 -17.00
CA SER A 68 15.16 -0.02 -17.27
C SER A 68 15.65 0.10 -18.71
N GLN A 69 14.74 0.28 -19.67
CA GLN A 69 15.09 0.53 -21.08
C GLN A 69 15.80 1.88 -21.25
N ALA A 70 15.26 2.95 -20.64
CA ALA A 70 15.88 4.27 -20.66
C ALA A 70 17.26 4.28 -20.00
N LEU A 71 17.41 3.59 -18.85
CA LEU A 71 18.70 3.43 -18.19
C LEU A 71 19.69 2.63 -19.06
N GLY A 72 19.23 1.55 -19.70
CA GLY A 72 20.03 0.75 -20.64
C GLY A 72 20.53 1.57 -21.82
N ALA A 73 19.70 2.51 -22.32
CA ALA A 73 20.07 3.48 -23.35
C ALA A 73 20.89 4.67 -22.83
N ARG A 74 21.25 4.69 -21.53
CA ARG A 74 21.94 5.80 -20.83
C ARG A 74 21.20 7.14 -20.93
N ASN A 75 19.89 7.11 -21.13
CA ASN A 75 19.06 8.30 -21.23
C ASN A 75 18.38 8.58 -19.87
N LEU A 76 19.09 9.27 -18.99
CA LEU A 76 18.57 9.62 -17.67
C LEU A 76 17.40 10.60 -17.73
N THR A 77 17.38 11.49 -18.73
CA THR A 77 16.27 12.42 -18.95
C THR A 77 14.96 11.68 -19.25
N GLU A 78 15.02 10.63 -20.07
CA GLU A 78 13.84 9.80 -20.32
C GLU A 78 13.48 8.97 -19.08
N ALA A 79 14.46 8.45 -18.32
CA ALA A 79 14.17 7.75 -17.07
C ALA A 79 13.41 8.66 -16.09
N THR A 80 13.79 9.93 -15.96
CA THR A 80 13.03 10.91 -15.15
C THR A 80 11.66 11.24 -15.76
N SER A 81 11.56 11.33 -17.08
CA SER A 81 10.28 11.56 -17.77
C SER A 81 9.29 10.42 -17.55
N VAL A 82 9.77 9.17 -17.53
CA VAL A 82 8.98 7.99 -17.16
C VAL A 82 8.44 8.12 -15.74
N LEU A 83 9.25 8.54 -14.76
CA LEU A 83 8.79 8.77 -13.39
C LEU A 83 7.67 9.81 -13.35
N LEU A 84 7.86 10.96 -14.00
CA LEU A 84 6.87 12.04 -13.99
C LEU A 84 5.54 11.58 -14.59
N ARG A 85 5.57 10.90 -15.75
CA ARG A 85 4.37 10.34 -16.39
C ARG A 85 3.69 9.32 -15.47
N SER A 86 4.45 8.40 -14.87
CA SER A 86 3.90 7.40 -13.98
C SER A 86 3.29 7.99 -12.71
N VAL A 87 3.89 9.04 -12.13
CA VAL A 87 3.34 9.77 -10.98
C VAL A 87 2.05 10.51 -11.35
N ILE A 88 2.01 11.16 -12.51
CA ILE A 88 0.78 11.85 -12.98
C ILE A 88 -0.35 10.83 -13.16
N VAL A 89 -0.06 9.69 -13.79
CA VAL A 89 -1.05 8.63 -13.98
C VAL A 89 -1.50 8.05 -12.64
N SER A 90 -0.58 7.75 -11.71
CA SER A 90 -0.91 7.17 -10.41
C SER A 90 -1.76 8.10 -9.55
N VAL A 91 -1.43 9.41 -9.52
CA VAL A 91 -2.22 10.42 -8.81
C VAL A 91 -3.59 10.56 -9.45
N SER A 92 -3.67 10.63 -10.78
CA SER A 92 -4.95 10.74 -11.50
C SER A 92 -5.86 9.55 -11.22
N LEU A 93 -5.32 8.33 -11.22
CA LEU A 93 -6.06 7.11 -10.87
C LEU A 93 -6.46 7.11 -9.39
N GLY A 94 -5.60 7.57 -8.49
CA GLY A 94 -5.94 7.67 -7.07
C GLY A 94 -7.07 8.66 -6.80
N VAL A 95 -7.04 9.82 -7.47
CA VAL A 95 -8.13 10.80 -7.42
C VAL A 95 -9.40 10.21 -8.03
N LEU A 96 -9.30 9.45 -9.12
CA LEU A 96 -10.45 8.76 -9.71
C LEU A 96 -11.08 7.76 -8.74
N ILE A 97 -10.28 7.00 -7.98
CA ILE A 97 -10.78 6.11 -6.92
C ILE A 97 -11.54 6.90 -5.86
N ILE A 98 -11.02 8.05 -5.42
CA ILE A 98 -11.69 8.92 -4.44
C ILE A 98 -13.03 9.45 -4.99
N LEU A 99 -13.07 9.88 -6.25
CA LEU A 99 -14.30 10.36 -6.89
C LEU A 99 -15.33 9.24 -7.05
N LEU A 100 -14.88 8.01 -7.33
CA LEU A 100 -15.73 6.83 -7.48
C LEU A 100 -15.94 6.06 -6.16
N GLN A 101 -15.57 6.64 -5.01
CA GLN A 101 -15.66 5.93 -3.72
C GLN A 101 -17.07 5.40 -3.42
N TYR A 102 -18.12 6.13 -3.80
CA TYR A 102 -19.50 5.74 -3.54
C TYR A 102 -19.93 4.52 -4.36
N PRO A 103 -19.84 4.51 -5.71
CA PRO A 103 -20.17 3.33 -6.49
C PRO A 103 -19.24 2.15 -6.19
N ILE A 104 -17.95 2.39 -5.92
CA ILE A 104 -17.00 1.33 -5.51
C ILE A 104 -17.45 0.70 -4.19
N GLY A 105 -17.80 1.52 -3.19
CA GLY A 105 -18.30 1.05 -1.91
C GLY A 105 -19.58 0.21 -2.06
N GLN A 106 -20.58 0.73 -2.77
CA GLN A 106 -21.82 -0.03 -3.00
C GLN A 106 -21.59 -1.39 -3.67
N PHE A 107 -20.70 -1.42 -4.67
CA PHE A 107 -20.34 -2.66 -5.33
C PHE A 107 -19.62 -3.62 -4.36
N ALA A 108 -18.58 -3.15 -3.66
CA ALA A 108 -17.81 -3.95 -2.73
C ALA A 108 -18.68 -4.53 -1.59
N PHE A 109 -19.54 -3.72 -0.98
CA PHE A 109 -20.40 -4.15 0.13
C PHE A 109 -21.49 -5.15 -0.28
N ARG A 110 -21.79 -5.28 -1.58
CA ARG A 110 -22.70 -6.31 -2.08
C ARG A 110 -22.08 -7.71 -2.07
N PHE A 111 -20.75 -7.80 -2.21
CA PHE A 111 -20.02 -9.06 -2.21
C PHE A 111 -19.48 -9.45 -0.84
N ILE A 112 -19.42 -8.50 0.10
CA ILE A 112 -18.98 -8.77 1.46
C ILE A 112 -20.15 -9.31 2.28
N LEU A 113 -20.07 -10.59 2.64
CA LEU A 113 -20.94 -11.20 3.64
C LEU A 113 -20.49 -10.74 5.03
N SER A 114 -20.98 -9.58 5.46
CA SER A 114 -20.83 -9.08 6.83
C SER A 114 -22.18 -9.11 7.54
N GLY A 115 -22.23 -9.53 8.81
CA GLY A 115 -23.40 -9.33 9.66
C GLY A 115 -23.75 -7.84 9.78
N GLU A 116 -25.04 -7.52 9.97
CA GLU A 116 -25.53 -6.11 10.02
C GLU A 116 -24.75 -5.26 11.04
N GLU A 117 -24.30 -5.86 12.14
CA GLU A 117 -23.51 -5.20 13.19
C GLU A 117 -22.10 -4.76 12.75
N ILE A 118 -21.52 -5.37 11.71
CA ILE A 118 -20.12 -5.11 11.28
C ILE A 118 -20.10 -4.18 10.06
N LYS A 119 -21.17 -4.14 9.27
CA LYS A 119 -21.26 -3.38 8.01
C LYS A 119 -20.93 -1.90 8.20
N GLY A 120 -21.48 -1.26 9.22
CA GLY A 120 -21.22 0.16 9.52
C GLY A 120 -19.74 0.46 9.78
N TYR A 121 -19.03 -0.45 10.47
CA TYR A 121 -17.60 -0.30 10.72
C TYR A 121 -16.75 -0.46 9.46
N VAL A 122 -17.12 -1.40 8.57
CA VAL A 122 -16.42 -1.56 7.27
C VAL A 122 -16.63 -0.32 6.40
N GLU A 123 -17.84 0.23 6.37
CA GLU A 123 -18.15 1.45 5.62
C GLU A 123 -17.36 2.67 6.12
N ALA A 124 -17.28 2.85 7.45
CA ALA A 124 -16.50 3.91 8.06
C ALA A 124 -15.00 3.77 7.73
N TYR A 125 -14.45 2.57 7.90
CA TYR A 125 -13.06 2.27 7.57
C TYR A 125 -12.75 2.56 6.08
N PHE A 126 -13.62 2.09 5.18
CA PHE A 126 -13.46 2.33 3.74
C PHE A 126 -13.42 3.84 3.41
N ARG A 127 -14.33 4.63 3.99
CA ARG A 127 -14.41 6.09 3.72
C ARG A 127 -13.19 6.85 4.23
N ILE A 128 -12.54 6.37 5.29
CA ILE A 128 -11.32 6.98 5.81
C ILE A 128 -10.14 6.60 4.91
N CYS A 129 -9.93 5.31 4.68
CA CYS A 129 -8.71 4.83 4.00
C CYS A 129 -8.69 5.13 2.48
N VAL A 130 -9.84 5.40 1.84
CA VAL A 130 -9.88 5.73 0.40
C VAL A 130 -9.08 6.99 0.05
N TRP A 131 -8.94 7.92 0.99
CA TRP A 131 -8.11 9.12 0.81
C TRP A 131 -6.61 8.79 0.69
N GLY A 132 -6.18 7.62 1.16
CA GLY A 132 -4.81 7.12 0.99
C GLY A 132 -4.52 6.59 -0.43
N SER A 133 -5.53 6.38 -1.27
CA SER A 133 -5.36 5.78 -2.60
C SER A 133 -4.33 6.50 -3.50
N PRO A 134 -4.31 7.85 -3.62
CA PRO A 134 -3.30 8.55 -4.41
C PRO A 134 -1.86 8.30 -3.92
N ALA A 135 -1.67 8.24 -2.61
CA ALA A 135 -0.35 7.98 -2.01
C ALA A 135 0.11 6.55 -2.30
N VAL A 136 -0.78 5.56 -2.12
CA VAL A 136 -0.48 4.13 -2.37
C VAL A 136 -0.12 3.89 -3.84
N LEU A 137 -0.92 4.41 -4.77
CA LEU A 137 -0.63 4.23 -6.20
C LEU A 137 0.65 4.94 -6.64
N THR A 138 0.93 6.11 -6.08
CA THR A 138 2.19 6.82 -6.34
C THR A 138 3.39 6.07 -5.80
N MET A 139 3.22 5.38 -4.67
CA MET A 139 4.24 4.47 -4.13
C MET A 139 4.51 3.28 -5.08
N TYR A 140 3.54 2.81 -5.87
CA TYR A 140 3.79 1.81 -6.93
C TYR A 140 4.64 2.37 -8.07
N ALA A 141 4.38 3.62 -8.51
CA ALA A 141 5.19 4.29 -9.51
C ALA A 141 6.64 4.47 -9.04
N PHE A 142 6.85 4.97 -7.82
CA PHE A 142 8.20 5.11 -7.24
C PHE A 142 8.92 3.77 -7.11
N ASN A 143 8.26 2.74 -6.58
CA ASN A 143 8.86 1.41 -6.49
C ASN A 143 9.26 0.87 -7.86
N GLY A 144 8.39 1.00 -8.86
CA GLY A 144 8.69 0.60 -10.23
C GLY A 144 9.91 1.32 -10.78
N TRP A 145 9.97 2.64 -10.62
CA TRP A 145 11.07 3.46 -11.09
C TRP A 145 12.41 3.10 -10.43
N PHE A 146 12.45 3.00 -9.09
CA PHE A 146 13.67 2.65 -8.38
C PHE A 146 14.19 1.25 -8.75
N ILE A 147 13.28 0.28 -8.91
CA ILE A 147 13.64 -1.07 -9.38
C ILE A 147 14.20 -1.00 -10.80
N GLY A 148 13.56 -0.26 -11.71
CA GLY A 148 14.05 -0.05 -13.07
C GLY A 148 15.42 0.66 -13.13
N MET A 149 15.69 1.53 -12.16
CA MET A 149 16.99 2.19 -11.94
C MET A 149 18.06 1.26 -11.34
N GLN A 150 17.75 -0.03 -11.15
CA GLN A 150 18.61 -0.99 -10.43
C GLN A 150 18.96 -0.55 -9.00
N ASN A 151 18.06 0.20 -8.36
CA ASN A 151 18.19 0.64 -6.98
C ASN A 151 17.09 0.02 -6.13
N ALA A 152 17.37 -1.17 -5.57
CA ALA A 152 16.48 -1.83 -4.63
C ALA A 152 16.64 -1.33 -3.17
N LYS A 153 17.69 -0.54 -2.87
CA LYS A 153 17.96 -0.07 -1.51
C LYS A 153 16.99 1.02 -1.08
N THR A 154 16.69 1.96 -1.97
CA THR A 154 15.78 3.06 -1.65
C THR A 154 14.37 2.56 -1.30
N PRO A 155 13.73 1.69 -2.11
CA PRO A 155 12.48 1.00 -1.73
C PRO A 155 12.54 0.32 -0.36
N MET A 156 13.65 -0.37 -0.06
CA MET A 156 13.84 -1.07 1.21
C MET A 156 13.83 -0.13 2.41
N PHE A 157 14.59 0.97 2.35
CA PHE A 157 14.59 1.94 3.45
C PHE A 157 13.23 2.63 3.61
N ILE A 158 12.53 2.93 2.51
CA ILE A 158 11.18 3.49 2.55
C ILE A 158 10.22 2.49 3.20
N ALA A 159 10.28 1.20 2.84
CA ALA A 159 9.43 0.16 3.41
C ALA A 159 9.68 -0.01 4.92
N ILE A 160 10.94 -0.08 5.34
CA ILE A 160 11.32 -0.19 6.76
C ILE A 160 10.83 1.02 7.54
N PHE A 161 11.08 2.24 7.03
CA PHE A 161 10.66 3.47 7.69
C PHE A 161 9.14 3.56 7.82
N ASN A 162 8.41 3.23 6.75
CA ASN A 162 6.95 3.19 6.77
C ASN A 162 6.43 2.18 7.80
N ASN A 163 7.06 1.00 7.88
CA ASN A 163 6.69 -0.01 8.86
C ASN A 163 6.94 0.42 10.30
N ILE A 164 8.08 1.04 10.60
CA ILE A 164 8.40 1.59 11.92
C ILE A 164 7.39 2.68 12.31
N LEU A 165 7.10 3.60 11.39
CA LEU A 165 6.08 4.63 11.62
C LEU A 165 4.70 4.02 11.87
N ASN A 166 4.29 3.05 11.05
CA ASN A 166 2.99 2.41 11.18
C ASN A 166 2.84 1.70 12.54
N ILE A 167 3.84 0.91 12.95
CA ILE A 167 3.82 0.23 14.26
C ILE A 167 3.84 1.26 15.39
N GLY A 168 4.68 2.30 15.31
CA GLY A 168 4.79 3.32 16.34
C GLY A 168 3.53 4.15 16.50
N LEU A 169 2.89 4.53 15.39
CA LEU A 169 1.61 5.25 15.39
C LEU A 169 0.49 4.37 15.93
N ASN A 170 0.37 3.13 15.46
CA ASN A 170 -0.65 2.19 15.95
C ASN A 170 -0.49 1.97 17.46
N PHE A 171 0.74 1.76 17.95
CA PHE A 171 0.98 1.60 19.38
C PHE A 171 0.60 2.87 20.17
N THR A 172 0.94 4.04 19.65
CA THR A 172 0.64 5.33 20.29
C THR A 172 -0.85 5.64 20.33
N PHE A 173 -1.57 5.43 19.22
CA PHE A 173 -3.00 5.70 19.14
C PHE A 173 -3.83 4.69 19.93
N VAL A 174 -3.48 3.40 19.86
CA VAL A 174 -4.22 2.34 20.56
C VAL A 174 -3.95 2.36 22.06
N PHE A 175 -2.68 2.33 22.49
CA PHE A 175 -2.34 2.23 23.91
C PHE A 175 -2.20 3.59 24.61
N GLY A 176 -1.83 4.65 23.88
CA GLY A 176 -1.61 5.98 24.45
C GLY A 176 -2.86 6.86 24.47
N LEU A 177 -3.71 6.77 23.44
CA LEU A 177 -4.91 7.61 23.30
C LEU A 177 -6.23 6.85 23.46
N GLY A 178 -6.18 5.53 23.69
CA GLY A 178 -7.37 4.69 23.87
C GLY A 178 -8.24 4.60 22.61
N MET A 179 -7.69 4.93 21.44
CA MET A 179 -8.41 4.87 20.18
C MET A 179 -8.49 3.40 19.71
N ASN A 180 -9.69 2.95 19.36
CA ASN A 180 -9.91 1.58 18.88
C ASN A 180 -9.53 1.46 17.38
N ILE A 181 -10.50 1.19 16.49
CA ILE A 181 -10.24 1.08 15.04
C ILE A 181 -9.66 2.37 14.44
N GLU A 182 -10.12 3.53 14.93
CA GLU A 182 -9.69 4.82 14.40
C GLU A 182 -8.19 5.07 14.55
N GLY A 183 -7.52 4.40 15.51
CA GLY A 183 -6.08 4.49 15.68
C GLY A 183 -5.26 3.60 14.74
N ILE A 184 -5.92 2.67 14.04
CA ILE A 184 -5.29 1.69 13.13
C ILE A 184 -5.65 1.97 11.66
N ALA A 185 -6.70 2.75 11.41
CA ALA A 185 -7.16 3.18 10.08
C ALA A 185 -6.29 4.30 9.48
#